data_AF-A0A661JTZ5-F1
#
_entry.id   AF-A0A661JTZ5-F1
#
_cell.length_a   1.000
_cell.length_b   1.000
_cell.length_c   1.000
_cell.angle_alpha   90.00
_cell.angle_beta   90.00
_cell.angle_gamma   90.00
#
_symmetry.space_group_name_H-M   'P 1'
#
loop_
_entity.id
_entity.type
_entity.pdbx_description
1 polymer ?
#
loop_
_entity_poly.entity_id
_entity_poly.type
_entity_poly.pdbx_seq_one_letter_code
_entity_poly.pdbx_strand_id
1 'polypeptide(L)'
;MAKKNKVFLVGAGPGDPGLITVRAIECLRQAEVVIYDYLANEAFLKYVPPDAEIIYVGKKGGSHTKTQDEINELLVKKAKEKVVVRLKGGDPFIFGRGGEEAEVLEEAGIQFEIVPGVTSAIAVPAYAGIPLTHRDFASSVAFITGHERADRSGSRIAWE
;
A
#
# COMPACT_ATOMS: atom_id res chain seq x y z
N MET A 1 2.24 26.71 -15.35
CA MET A 1 2.89 25.39 -15.42
C MET A 1 1.79 24.34 -15.45
N ALA A 2 1.83 23.38 -16.37
CA ALA A 2 0.85 22.28 -16.39
C ALA A 2 0.95 21.51 -15.07
N LYS A 3 -0.19 21.23 -14.44
CA LYS A 3 -0.25 20.46 -13.20
C LYS A 3 0.29 19.06 -13.51
N LYS A 4 1.40 18.64 -12.88
CA LYS A 4 1.97 17.32 -13.11
C LYS A 4 1.10 16.29 -12.39
N ASN A 5 0.34 15.54 -13.17
CA ASN A 5 -0.33 14.33 -12.76
C ASN A 5 0.71 13.28 -12.34
N LYS A 6 0.49 12.62 -11.20
CA LYS A 6 1.43 11.66 -10.60
C LYS A 6 0.69 10.73 -9.66
N VAL A 7 1.16 9.49 -9.54
CA VAL A 7 0.69 8.53 -8.54
C VAL A 7 1.68 8.40 -7.39
N PHE A 8 1.18 8.38 -6.17
CA PHE A 8 1.95 7.97 -4.99
C PHE A 8 1.40 6.64 -4.49
N LEU A 9 2.23 5.58 -4.49
CA LEU A 9 1.92 4.31 -3.83
C LEU A 9 2.43 4.40 -2.39
N VAL A 10 1.53 4.62 -1.45
CA VAL A 10 1.86 5.05 -0.08
C VAL A 10 1.53 3.98 0.95
N GLY A 11 2.52 3.62 1.76
CA GLY A 11 2.33 2.79 2.94
C GLY A 11 1.71 3.57 4.11
N ALA A 12 0.55 3.11 4.59
CA ALA A 12 -0.18 3.71 5.70
C ALA A 12 0.34 3.30 7.08
N GLY A 13 1.24 2.31 7.14
CA GLY A 13 1.63 1.68 8.40
C GLY A 13 0.63 0.60 8.86
N PRO A 14 0.85 -0.02 10.03
CA PRO A 14 0.11 -1.20 10.48
C PRO A 14 -1.27 -0.89 11.09
N GLY A 15 -1.63 0.39 11.23
CA GLY A 15 -2.93 0.83 11.76
C GLY A 15 -2.83 2.00 12.73
N ASP A 16 -1.82 2.01 13.60
CA ASP A 16 -1.54 3.13 14.52
C ASP A 16 -1.21 4.40 13.71
N PRO A 17 -2.00 5.49 13.83
CA PRO A 17 -1.74 6.73 13.12
C PRO A 17 -0.37 7.37 13.44
N GLY A 18 0.27 7.03 14.56
CA GLY A 18 1.60 7.48 14.92
C GLY A 18 2.73 6.83 14.10
N LEU A 19 2.44 5.75 13.37
CA LEU A 19 3.42 5.03 12.54
C LEU A 19 3.37 5.43 11.04
N ILE A 20 2.51 6.37 10.67
CA ILE A 20 2.55 6.95 9.32
C ILE A 20 3.82 7.79 9.15
N THR A 21 4.43 7.74 7.96
CA THR A 21 5.61 8.54 7.67
C THR A 21 5.24 10.01 7.39
N VAL A 22 6.17 10.93 7.65
CA VAL A 22 6.00 12.35 7.27
C VAL A 22 5.73 12.48 5.77
N ARG A 23 6.45 11.70 4.94
CA ARG A 23 6.27 11.67 3.49
C ARG A 23 4.87 11.22 3.08
N ALA A 24 4.31 10.22 3.74
CA ALA A 24 2.93 9.78 3.47
C ALA A 24 1.91 10.89 3.74
N ILE A 25 2.08 11.66 4.84
CA ILE A 25 1.22 12.82 5.14
C ILE A 25 1.36 13.91 4.07
N GLU A 26 2.59 14.21 3.63
CA GLU A 26 2.84 15.18 2.54
C GLU A 26 2.14 14.77 1.24
N CYS A 27 2.14 13.48 0.89
CA CYS A 27 1.43 12.95 -0.26
C CYS A 27 -0.09 13.06 -0.10
N LEU A 28 -0.64 12.74 1.08
CA LEU A 28 -2.07 12.85 1.34
C LEU A 28 -2.57 14.29 1.22
N ARG A 29 -1.80 15.28 1.71
CA ARG A 29 -2.17 16.71 1.69
C ARG A 29 -2.24 17.33 0.30
N GLN A 30 -1.62 16.71 -0.71
CA GLN A 30 -1.65 17.19 -2.10
C GLN A 30 -2.53 16.32 -3.01
N ALA A 31 -3.19 15.30 -2.45
CA ALA A 31 -3.98 14.35 -3.22
C ALA A 31 -5.24 15.01 -3.78
N GLU A 32 -5.51 14.78 -5.07
CA GLU A 32 -6.80 15.11 -5.70
C GLU A 32 -7.72 13.88 -5.73
N VAL A 33 -7.13 12.68 -5.65
CA VAL A 33 -7.83 11.41 -5.49
C VAL A 33 -7.08 10.56 -4.49
N VAL A 34 -7.79 9.97 -3.54
CA VAL A 34 -7.25 8.95 -2.63
C VAL A 34 -7.96 7.63 -2.89
N ILE A 35 -7.20 6.61 -3.29
CA ILE A 35 -7.68 5.24 -3.49
C ILE A 35 -7.13 4.40 -2.35
N TYR A 36 -8.00 3.85 -1.50
CA TYR A 36 -7.58 3.13 -0.30
C TYR A 36 -8.35 1.82 -0.11
N ASP A 37 -7.72 0.86 0.55
CA ASP A 37 -8.34 -0.43 0.89
C ASP A 37 -8.62 -0.55 2.40
N TYR A 38 -9.18 -1.68 2.81
CA TYR A 38 -9.63 -1.94 4.18
C TYR A 38 -8.53 -1.73 5.23
N LEU A 39 -7.26 -1.94 4.87
CA LEU A 39 -6.15 -1.88 5.81
C LEU A 39 -5.63 -0.45 6.02
N ALA A 40 -6.12 0.52 5.25
CA ALA A 40 -5.82 1.92 5.46
C ALA A 40 -6.85 2.54 6.42
N ASN A 41 -6.39 2.94 7.61
CA ASN A 41 -7.21 3.53 8.67
C ASN A 41 -7.87 4.84 8.21
N GLU A 42 -9.20 4.97 8.39
CA GLU A 42 -9.95 6.19 8.06
C GLU A 42 -9.41 7.44 8.79
N ALA A 43 -8.69 7.25 9.91
CA ALA A 43 -8.00 8.33 10.62
C ALA A 43 -6.99 9.11 9.75
N PHE A 44 -6.54 8.55 8.64
CA PHE A 44 -5.65 9.24 7.69
C PHE A 44 -6.39 10.18 6.73
N LEU A 45 -7.70 10.00 6.54
CA LEU A 45 -8.51 10.85 5.67
C LEU A 45 -8.57 12.31 6.17
N LYS A 46 -8.28 12.56 7.46
CA LYS A 46 -8.16 13.92 8.01
C LYS A 46 -7.04 14.77 7.37
N TYR A 47 -6.06 14.13 6.71
CA TYR A 47 -4.97 14.83 6.02
C TYR A 47 -5.29 15.14 4.56
N VAL A 48 -6.39 14.59 4.04
CA VAL A 48 -6.78 14.70 2.64
C VAL A 48 -7.54 16.02 2.43
N PRO A 49 -7.29 16.75 1.33
CA PRO A 49 -8.07 17.93 0.99
C PRO A 49 -9.58 17.65 0.95
N PRO A 50 -10.44 18.58 1.41
CA PRO A 50 -11.89 18.37 1.48
C PRO A 50 -12.54 18.17 0.11
N ASP A 51 -11.90 18.67 -0.94
CA ASP A 51 -12.28 18.62 -2.34
C ASP A 51 -11.67 17.43 -3.10
N ALA A 52 -10.85 16.61 -2.44
CA ALA A 52 -10.31 15.39 -3.02
C ALA A 52 -11.37 14.30 -3.12
N GLU A 53 -11.29 13.52 -4.19
CA GLU A 53 -12.15 12.36 -4.39
C GLU A 53 -11.63 11.16 -3.58
N ILE A 54 -12.47 10.59 -2.71
CA ILE A 54 -12.10 9.44 -1.86
C ILE A 54 -12.76 8.17 -2.40
N ILE A 55 -11.96 7.17 -2.77
CA ILE A 55 -12.43 5.92 -3.39
C ILE A 55 -11.96 4.72 -2.56
N TYR A 56 -12.91 4.01 -1.98
CA TYR A 56 -12.65 2.76 -1.27
C TYR A 56 -12.67 1.57 -2.24
N VAL A 57 -11.61 0.75 -2.23
CA VAL A 57 -11.44 -0.43 -3.10
C VAL A 57 -11.31 -1.74 -2.32
N GLY A 58 -11.44 -1.71 -0.99
CA GLY A 58 -11.32 -2.90 -0.14
C GLY A 58 -12.54 -3.84 -0.19
N LYS A 59 -12.35 -5.07 0.31
CA LYS A 59 -13.42 -6.05 0.51
C LYS A 59 -14.31 -5.60 1.67
N LYS A 60 -15.51 -5.11 1.40
CA LYS A 60 -16.57 -5.02 2.42
C LYS A 60 -17.41 -6.30 2.31
N GLY A 61 -17.49 -7.09 3.38
CA GLY A 61 -18.22 -8.36 3.38
C GLY A 61 -19.61 -8.19 2.77
N GLY A 62 -19.87 -8.89 1.65
CA GLY A 62 -21.15 -8.86 0.92
C GLY A 62 -21.25 -7.91 -0.28
N SER A 63 -20.23 -7.10 -0.60
CA SER A 63 -20.24 -6.20 -1.78
C SER A 63 -19.28 -6.67 -2.89
N HIS A 64 -19.62 -6.33 -4.14
CA HIS A 64 -18.77 -6.55 -5.31
C HIS A 64 -17.40 -5.92 -5.08
N THR A 65 -16.39 -6.74 -4.85
CA THR A 65 -15.03 -6.30 -4.59
C THR A 65 -14.35 -6.02 -5.92
N LYS A 66 -13.63 -4.90 -6.03
CA LYS A 66 -12.80 -4.64 -7.20
C LYS A 66 -11.68 -5.67 -7.31
N THR A 67 -11.52 -6.26 -8.49
CA THR A 67 -10.35 -7.07 -8.81
C THR A 67 -9.10 -6.17 -8.84
N GLN A 68 -7.91 -6.77 -8.82
CA GLN A 68 -6.69 -5.98 -8.94
C GLN A 68 -6.62 -5.24 -10.27
N ASP A 69 -7.05 -5.88 -11.36
CA ASP A 69 -7.04 -5.28 -12.69
C ASP A 69 -7.95 -4.05 -12.71
N GLU A 70 -9.14 -4.12 -12.08
CA GLU A 70 -10.02 -2.95 -11.94
C GLU A 70 -9.40 -1.82 -11.10
N ILE A 71 -8.57 -2.14 -10.09
CA ILE A 71 -7.84 -1.14 -9.30
C ILE A 71 -6.74 -0.51 -10.16
N ASN A 72 -6.02 -1.32 -10.94
CA ASN A 72 -4.95 -0.86 -11.81
C ASN A 72 -5.51 0.07 -12.91
N GLU A 73 -6.60 -0.32 -13.57
CA GLU A 73 -7.30 0.51 -14.54
C GLU A 73 -7.80 1.83 -13.92
N LEU A 74 -8.32 1.78 -12.69
CA LEU A 74 -8.77 2.96 -11.96
C LEU A 74 -7.59 3.91 -11.67
N LEU A 75 -6.44 3.39 -11.24
CA LEU A 75 -5.23 4.17 -11.00
C LEU A 75 -4.80 4.90 -12.26
N VAL A 76 -4.65 4.17 -13.37
CA VAL A 76 -4.29 4.74 -14.68
C VAL A 76 -5.29 5.80 -15.12
N LYS A 77 -6.59 5.50 -15.02
CA LYS A 77 -7.67 6.42 -15.42
C LYS A 77 -7.60 7.74 -14.66
N LYS A 78 -7.47 7.69 -13.32
CA LYS A 78 -7.44 8.89 -12.48
C LYS A 78 -6.15 9.69 -12.67
N ALA A 79 -5.04 8.99 -12.82
CA ALA A 79 -3.73 9.60 -12.94
C ALA A 79 -3.44 10.24 -14.31
N LYS A 80 -4.36 10.19 -15.28
CA LYS A 80 -4.25 10.98 -16.51
C LYS A 80 -4.38 12.49 -16.28
N GLU A 81 -5.11 12.88 -15.25
CA GLU A 81 -5.47 14.30 -15.03
C GLU A 81 -5.22 14.77 -13.60
N LYS A 82 -5.04 13.84 -12.64
CA LYS A 82 -5.02 14.14 -11.21
C LYS A 82 -3.76 13.63 -10.52
N VAL A 83 -3.43 14.25 -9.39
CA VAL A 83 -2.52 13.68 -8.39
C VAL A 83 -3.27 12.62 -7.59
N VAL A 84 -2.82 11.37 -7.68
CA VAL A 84 -3.48 10.21 -7.06
C VAL A 84 -2.62 9.65 -5.94
N VAL A 85 -3.21 9.40 -4.78
CA VAL A 85 -2.60 8.63 -3.70
C VAL A 85 -3.28 7.27 -3.62
N ARG A 86 -2.52 6.19 -3.87
CA ARG A 86 -2.92 4.83 -3.56
C ARG A 86 -2.42 4.51 -2.15
N LEU A 87 -3.31 4.61 -1.17
CA LEU A 87 -2.99 4.35 0.23
C LEU A 87 -3.19 2.86 0.54
N LYS A 88 -2.14 2.20 1.00
CA LYS A 88 -2.08 0.74 1.24
C LYS A 88 -1.70 0.47 2.69
N GLY A 89 -2.34 -0.50 3.33
CA GLY A 89 -1.95 -0.91 4.68
C GLY A 89 -0.51 -1.44 4.74
N GLY A 90 0.20 -1.15 5.82
CA GLY A 90 1.59 -1.56 6.02
C GLY A 90 2.54 -0.86 5.05
N ASP A 91 3.29 -1.66 4.30
CA ASP A 91 4.23 -1.21 3.26
C ASP A 91 3.72 -1.63 1.86
N PRO A 92 3.81 -0.79 0.82
CA PRO A 92 3.32 -1.12 -0.52
C PRO A 92 3.91 -2.41 -1.12
N PHE A 93 5.17 -2.74 -0.78
CA PHE A 93 5.95 -3.80 -1.41
C PHE A 93 6.08 -5.07 -0.56
N ILE A 94 5.61 -5.07 0.69
CA ILE A 94 5.52 -6.28 1.51
C ILE A 94 4.11 -6.87 1.44
N PHE A 95 3.93 -7.88 0.56
CA PHE A 95 2.65 -8.56 0.30
C PHE A 95 1.49 -7.63 -0.10
N GLY A 96 1.79 -6.37 -0.45
CA GLY A 96 0.80 -5.36 -0.79
C GLY A 96 0.41 -5.31 -2.26
N ARG A 97 1.08 -6.07 -3.15
CA ARG A 97 0.92 -5.98 -4.61
C ARG A 97 1.25 -4.61 -5.22
N GLY A 98 2.01 -3.77 -4.50
CA GLY A 98 2.43 -2.47 -5.02
C GLY A 98 3.33 -2.59 -6.26
N GLY A 99 4.04 -3.71 -6.43
CA GLY A 99 4.81 -3.99 -7.65
C GLY A 99 3.92 -4.12 -8.89
N GLU A 100 2.83 -4.90 -8.81
CA GLU A 100 1.87 -5.05 -9.90
C GLU A 100 1.21 -3.70 -10.27
N GLU A 101 0.88 -2.89 -9.26
CA GLU A 101 0.33 -1.53 -9.48
C GLU A 101 1.37 -0.61 -10.15
N ALA A 102 2.66 -0.71 -9.78
CA ALA A 102 3.74 0.07 -10.37
C ALA A 102 4.03 -0.31 -11.83
N GLU A 103 4.03 -1.61 -12.16
CA GLU A 103 4.22 -2.11 -13.53
C GLU A 103 3.19 -1.52 -14.49
N VAL A 104 1.91 -1.53 -14.11
CA VAL A 104 0.84 -0.98 -14.96
C VAL A 104 0.96 0.54 -15.13
N LEU A 105 1.44 1.26 -14.11
CA LEU A 105 1.68 2.70 -14.20
C LEU A 105 2.84 3.03 -15.14
N GLU A 106 3.92 2.25 -15.08
CA GLU A 106 5.07 2.35 -15.98
C GLU A 106 4.64 2.09 -17.44
N GLU A 107 3.90 0.99 -17.68
CA GLU A 107 3.37 0.64 -19.01
C GLU A 107 2.47 1.74 -19.59
N ALA A 108 1.71 2.43 -18.73
CA ALA A 108 0.85 3.54 -19.11
C ALA A 108 1.58 4.89 -19.26
N GLY A 109 2.90 4.94 -19.02
CA GLY A 109 3.70 6.17 -19.06
C GLY A 109 3.36 7.18 -17.97
N ILE A 110 2.82 6.71 -16.85
CA ILE A 110 2.39 7.56 -15.72
C ILE A 110 3.52 7.65 -14.71
N GLN A 111 3.93 8.87 -14.37
CA GLN A 111 4.92 9.07 -13.31
C GLN A 111 4.36 8.60 -11.96
N PHE A 112 5.15 7.82 -11.23
CA PHE A 112 4.80 7.38 -9.89
C PHE A 112 5.97 7.47 -8.91
N GLU A 113 5.65 7.38 -7.62
CA GLU A 113 6.62 7.31 -6.52
C GLU A 113 6.12 6.31 -5.48
N ILE A 114 7.06 5.53 -4.94
CA ILE A 114 6.81 4.63 -3.82
C ILE A 114 7.17 5.35 -2.53
N VAL A 115 6.22 5.42 -1.60
CA VAL A 115 6.44 5.93 -0.26
C VAL A 115 6.34 4.76 0.71
N PRO A 116 7.49 4.29 1.27
CA PRO A 116 7.50 3.17 2.19
C PRO A 116 6.67 3.43 3.45
N GLY A 117 6.15 2.35 4.03
CA GLY A 117 5.42 2.36 5.29
C GLY A 117 5.97 1.36 6.29
N VAL A 118 5.59 1.50 7.56
CA VAL A 118 5.95 0.51 8.57
C VAL A 118 5.12 -0.76 8.35
N THR A 119 5.75 -1.86 7.95
CA THR A 119 5.05 -3.12 7.75
C THR A 119 4.57 -3.74 9.08
N SER A 120 3.42 -4.40 9.05
CA SER A 120 2.90 -5.18 10.18
C SER A 120 3.87 -6.27 10.62
N ALA A 121 4.67 -6.80 9.69
CA ALA A 121 5.65 -7.84 9.97
C ALA A 121 6.70 -7.43 11.02
N ILE A 122 6.99 -6.12 11.15
CA ILE A 122 7.90 -5.56 12.16
C ILE A 122 7.14 -4.91 13.30
N ALA A 123 6.08 -4.15 13.00
CA ALA A 123 5.38 -3.38 14.03
C ALA A 123 4.63 -4.25 15.03
N VAL A 124 3.94 -5.30 14.57
CA VAL A 124 3.16 -6.18 15.45
C VAL A 124 4.05 -6.85 16.52
N PRO A 125 5.16 -7.52 16.17
CA PRO A 125 6.03 -8.12 17.18
C PRO A 125 6.67 -7.04 18.08
N ALA A 126 7.05 -5.88 17.55
CA ALA A 126 7.57 -4.77 18.37
C ALA A 126 6.55 -4.29 19.42
N TYR A 127 5.28 -4.11 19.04
CA TYR A 127 4.20 -3.71 19.96
C TYR A 127 3.86 -4.82 20.97
N ALA A 128 4.16 -6.08 20.64
CA ALA A 128 4.07 -7.22 21.54
C ALA A 128 5.32 -7.42 22.42
N GLY A 129 6.35 -6.58 22.31
CA GLY A 129 7.61 -6.71 23.05
C GLY A 129 8.54 -7.83 22.55
N ILE A 130 8.36 -8.27 21.30
CA ILE A 130 9.13 -9.35 20.67
C ILE A 130 10.06 -8.75 19.61
N PRO A 131 11.39 -8.70 19.85
CA PRO A 131 12.32 -8.28 18.80
C PRO A 131 12.49 -9.40 17.76
N LEU A 132 12.46 -9.04 16.47
CA LEU A 132 12.65 -10.01 15.38
C LEU A 132 14.09 -10.52 15.28
N THR A 133 15.05 -9.71 15.72
CA THR A 133 16.46 -10.09 15.79
C THR A 133 16.99 -9.78 17.17
N HIS A 134 17.91 -10.63 17.61
CA HIS A 134 18.67 -10.43 18.82
C HIS A 134 19.98 -11.16 18.64
N ARG A 135 21.09 -10.54 19.04
CA ARG A 135 22.45 -11.02 18.75
C ARG A 135 22.64 -12.49 19.11
N ASP A 136 22.05 -12.93 20.22
CA ASP A 136 22.19 -14.29 20.74
C ASP A 136 21.11 -15.27 20.22
N PHE A 137 20.05 -14.80 19.57
CA PHE A 137 18.90 -15.64 19.21
C PHE A 137 18.65 -15.78 17.70
N ALA A 138 18.82 -14.72 16.92
CA ALA A 138 18.49 -14.74 15.49
C ALA A 138 19.38 -13.79 14.68
N SER A 139 20.11 -14.35 13.72
CA SER A 139 20.90 -13.63 12.71
C SER A 139 20.17 -13.42 11.38
N SER A 140 18.97 -14.00 11.22
CA SER A 140 18.15 -13.89 10.02
C SER A 140 16.67 -13.74 10.37
N VAL A 141 15.90 -13.13 9.45
CA VAL A 141 14.45 -12.97 9.53
C VAL A 141 13.87 -13.28 8.16
N ALA A 142 12.76 -14.04 8.13
CA ALA A 142 12.01 -14.32 6.91
C ALA A 142 10.55 -13.87 7.09
N PHE A 143 10.02 -13.16 6.10
CA PHE A 143 8.60 -12.86 5.99
C PHE A 143 8.01 -13.74 4.88
N ILE A 144 7.01 -14.56 5.22
CA ILE A 144 6.41 -15.54 4.33
C ILE A 144 4.90 -15.32 4.30
N THR A 145 4.31 -15.34 3.10
CA THR A 145 2.85 -15.35 2.98
C THR A 145 2.32 -16.74 3.30
N GLY A 146 1.32 -16.82 4.19
CA GLY A 146 0.58 -18.07 4.42
C GLY A 146 -0.45 -18.38 3.33
N HIS A 147 -0.65 -17.45 2.39
CA HIS A 147 -1.56 -17.61 1.25
C HIS A 147 -0.77 -17.42 -0.04
N GLU A 148 -0.47 -18.53 -0.71
CA GLU A 148 0.09 -18.54 -2.05
C GLU A 148 -1.03 -18.44 -3.10
N ARG A 149 -0.65 -18.14 -4.34
CA ARG A 149 -1.57 -18.01 -5.47
C ARG A 149 -2.23 -19.39 -5.72
N ALA A 150 -3.57 -19.44 -5.70
CA ALA A 150 -4.34 -20.70 -5.74
C ALA A 150 -4.15 -21.52 -7.03
N ASP A 151 -3.60 -20.92 -8.08
CA ASP A 151 -3.33 -21.55 -9.38
C ASP A 151 -2.00 -22.32 -9.43
N ARG A 152 -1.26 -22.43 -8.33
CA ARG A 152 0.06 -23.08 -8.31
C ARG A 152 0.15 -24.19 -7.28
N SER A 153 0.65 -25.35 -7.71
CA SER A 153 1.03 -26.46 -6.84
C SER A 153 2.49 -26.33 -6.39
N GLY A 154 2.70 -26.30 -5.07
CA GLY A 154 4.03 -26.34 -4.43
C GLY A 154 4.62 -24.97 -4.09
N SER A 155 5.29 -24.89 -2.93
CA SER A 155 5.98 -23.67 -2.51
C SER A 155 7.27 -23.47 -3.31
N ARG A 156 7.57 -22.22 -3.68
CA ARG A 156 8.84 -21.83 -4.31
C ARG A 156 9.92 -21.44 -3.31
N ILE A 157 9.59 -21.45 -2.02
CA ILE A 157 10.56 -21.13 -0.99
C ILE A 157 11.53 -22.31 -0.91
N ALA A 158 12.80 -22.04 -1.18
CA ALA A 158 13.87 -23.01 -1.01
C ALA A 158 14.12 -23.21 0.49
N TRP A 159 13.40 -24.17 1.07
CA TRP A 159 13.52 -24.55 2.47
C TRP A 159 14.70 -25.50 2.75
N GLU A 160 15.28 -26.06 1.68
CA GLU A 160 16.42 -27.00 1.70
C GLU A 160 17.75 -26.31 1.38
#